data_AF-A0A101G5V8-F1
#
_entry.id   AF-A0A101G5V8-F1
#
_cell.length_a   1.000
_cell.length_b   1.000
_cell.length_c   1.000
_cell.angle_alpha   90.00
_cell.angle_beta   90.00
_cell.angle_gamma   90.00
#
_symmetry.space_group_name_H-M   'P 1'
#
loop_
_entity.id
_entity.type
_entity.pdbx_description
1 polymer ?
#
loop_
_entity_poly.entity_id
_entity_poly.type
_entity_poly.pdbx_seq_one_letter_code
_entity_poly.pdbx_strand_id
1 'polypeptide(L)'
;MGNFFGGGNAKYMTILATALHISMVDVLAGAVKIPLMLAQKTMLVHSSLAMFFSDFDLSDIWFRIAMQADIFKIWKWILWIIAFKVIYKYSSKKAFVLTGIIWFLGAVINIILQGFSPLA
;
A
#
# COMPACT_ATOMS: atom_id res chain seq x y z
N MET A 1 2.61 -8.05 -30.24
CA MET A 1 1.47 -8.28 -29.33
C MET A 1 2.02 -8.58 -27.95
N GLY A 2 1.98 -7.60 -27.04
CA GLY A 2 2.68 -7.67 -25.75
C GLY A 2 1.81 -8.32 -24.68
N ASN A 3 2.04 -9.60 -24.41
CA ASN A 3 1.54 -10.28 -23.22
C ASN A 3 2.61 -10.22 -22.14
N PHE A 4 2.55 -9.22 -21.26
CA PHE A 4 3.46 -9.16 -20.11
C PHE A 4 2.60 -9.13 -18.83
N PHE A 5 2.36 -10.33 -18.31
CA PHE A 5 1.83 -10.67 -16.98
C PHE A 5 0.32 -10.70 -16.71
N GLY A 6 -0.56 -10.29 -17.63
CA GLY A 6 -2.02 -10.32 -17.38
C GLY A 6 -2.91 -10.98 -18.43
N GLY A 7 -2.51 -10.93 -19.71
CA GLY A 7 -3.34 -11.46 -20.81
C GLY A 7 -4.58 -10.62 -21.16
N GLY A 8 -4.79 -9.45 -20.55
CA GLY A 8 -5.90 -8.55 -20.86
C GLY A 8 -5.47 -7.31 -21.64
N ASN A 9 -6.22 -6.95 -22.67
CA ASN A 9 -6.04 -5.70 -23.41
C ASN A 9 -6.84 -4.58 -22.74
N ALA A 10 -6.15 -3.60 -22.14
CA ALA A 10 -6.79 -2.41 -21.60
C ALA A 10 -6.13 -1.15 -22.17
N LYS A 11 -6.94 -0.11 -22.43
CA LYS A 11 -6.43 1.17 -22.91
C LYS A 11 -5.58 1.82 -21.82
N TYR A 12 -4.41 2.35 -22.20
CA TYR A 12 -3.50 3.04 -21.28
C TYR A 12 -4.22 4.11 -20.43
N MET A 13 -5.06 4.94 -21.06
CA MET A 13 -5.82 5.99 -20.37
C MET A 13 -6.77 5.45 -19.31
N THR A 14 -7.35 4.27 -19.50
CA THR A 14 -8.23 3.64 -18.51
C THR A 14 -7.45 3.17 -17.29
N ILE A 15 -6.27 2.58 -17.51
CA ILE A 15 -5.39 2.16 -16.42
C ILE A 15 -4.86 3.38 -15.67
N LEU A 16 -4.42 4.42 -16.38
CA LEU A 16 -3.92 5.66 -15.80
C LEU A 16 -4.98 6.37 -14.97
N ALA A 17 -6.19 6.56 -15.50
CA ALA A 17 -7.28 7.18 -14.77
C ALA A 17 -7.63 6.40 -13.49
N THR A 18 -7.59 5.07 -13.57
CA THR A 18 -7.83 4.19 -12.42
C THR A 18 -6.72 4.32 -11.38
N ALA A 19 -5.45 4.34 -11.82
CA ALA A 19 -4.32 4.55 -10.94
C ALA A 19 -4.42 5.90 -10.22
N LEU A 20 -4.73 6.98 -10.95
CA LEU A 20 -4.93 8.31 -10.38
C LEU A 20 -6.08 8.33 -9.36
N HIS A 21 -7.20 7.67 -9.67
CA HIS A 21 -8.33 7.56 -8.75
C HIS A 21 -7.94 6.83 -7.45
N ILE A 22 -7.20 5.72 -7.56
CA ILE A 22 -6.72 4.98 -6.39
C ILE A 22 -5.71 5.81 -5.59
N SER A 23 -4.85 6.59 -6.27
CA SER A 23 -3.91 7.50 -5.61
C SER A 23 -4.60 8.64 -4.86
N MET A 24 -5.87 8.97 -5.15
CA MET A 24 -6.60 9.95 -4.33
C MET A 24 -6.80 9.49 -2.88
N VAL A 25 -6.71 8.18 -2.61
CA VAL A 25 -6.70 7.66 -1.24
C VAL A 25 -5.51 8.21 -0.45
N ASP A 26 -4.38 8.50 -1.10
CA ASP A 26 -3.21 9.10 -0.43
C ASP A 26 -3.46 10.54 -0.01
N VAL A 27 -4.31 11.28 -0.73
CA VAL A 27 -4.75 12.62 -0.32
C VAL A 27 -5.58 12.55 0.96
N LEU A 28 -6.50 11.57 1.04
CA LEU A 28 -7.28 11.33 2.25
C LEU A 28 -6.40 10.86 3.41
N ALA A 29 -5.43 9.99 3.14
CA ALA A 29 -4.45 9.56 4.13
C ALA A 29 -3.66 10.75 4.68
N GLY A 30 -3.19 11.65 3.81
CA GLY A 30 -2.53 12.89 4.19
C GLY A 30 -3.43 13.81 5.02
N ALA A 31 -4.69 13.98 4.60
CA ALA A 31 -5.65 14.82 5.33
C ALA A 31 -5.90 14.35 6.77
N VAL A 32 -5.81 13.04 7.04
CA VAL A 32 -5.94 12.48 8.39
C VAL A 32 -4.60 12.48 9.14
N LYS A 33 -3.51 12.07 8.48
CA LYS A 33 -2.21 11.89 9.13
C LYS A 33 -1.50 13.22 9.41
N ILE A 34 -1.59 14.21 8.53
CA ILE A 34 -0.88 15.49 8.69
C ILE A 34 -1.30 16.20 9.99
N PRO A 35 -2.61 16.38 10.31
CA PRO A 35 -3.02 16.96 11.58
C PRO A 35 -2.52 16.18 12.79
N LEU A 36 -2.53 14.84 12.72
CA LEU A 36 -2.02 13.98 13.78
C LEU A 36 -0.51 14.14 13.98
N MET A 37 0.26 14.25 12.88
CA MET A 37 1.71 14.48 12.91
C MET A 37 2.03 15.83 13.56
N LEU A 38 1.24 16.86 13.24
CA LEU A 38 1.37 18.19 13.86
C LEU A 38 1.02 18.17 15.35
N ALA A 39 -0.06 17.46 15.73
CA ALA A 39 -0.49 17.34 17.12
C ALA A 39 0.52 16.57 17.99
N GLN A 40 1.10 15.50 17.46
CA GLN A 40 2.06 14.66 18.17
C GLN A 40 3.52 15.13 18.02
N LYS A 41 3.77 16.16 17.20
CA LYS A 41 5.11 16.69 16.87
C LYS A 41 6.10 15.61 16.41
N THR A 42 5.59 14.54 15.82
CA THR A 42 6.39 13.42 15.31
C THR A 42 5.94 13.06 13.91
N MET A 43 6.90 12.68 13.07
CA MET A 43 6.62 12.13 11.75
C MET A 43 6.18 10.65 11.83
N LEU A 44 6.38 10.01 12.99
CA LEU A 44 6.05 8.60 13.26
C LEU A 44 4.59 8.47 13.72
N VAL A 45 3.66 8.85 12.85
CA VAL A 45 2.23 8.61 13.08
C VAL A 45 1.81 7.35 12.34
N HIS A 46 1.51 6.31 13.11
CA HIS A 46 1.13 5.00 12.59
C HIS A 46 -0.40 4.86 12.61
N SER A 47 -1.01 4.65 11.43
CA SER A 47 -2.40 4.15 11.29
C SER A 47 -2.40 2.68 10.85
N SER A 48 -1.36 1.97 11.23
CA SER A 48 -1.11 0.58 10.93
C SER A 48 -1.19 -0.26 12.20
N LEU A 49 -1.08 -1.58 12.06
CA LEU A 49 -1.03 -2.50 13.20
C LEU A 49 0.09 -2.17 14.19
N ALA A 50 1.09 -1.38 13.78
CA ALA A 50 2.15 -0.85 14.64
C ALA A 50 1.62 0.02 15.81
N MET A 51 0.38 0.53 15.75
CA MET A 51 -0.23 1.27 16.87
C MET A 51 -0.41 0.41 18.14
N PHE A 52 -0.40 -0.92 18.02
CA PHE A 52 -0.51 -1.83 19.16
C PHE A 52 0.83 -2.17 19.82
N PHE A 53 1.95 -1.67 19.29
CA PHE A 53 3.27 -1.86 19.89
C PHE A 53 3.52 -0.78 20.96
N SER A 54 4.14 -1.18 22.07
CA SER A 54 4.50 -0.27 23.17
C SER A 54 5.62 0.69 22.79
N ASP A 55 6.56 0.20 21.99
CA ASP A 55 7.78 0.90 21.62
C ASP A 55 7.86 1.03 20.09
N PHE A 56 8.10 2.25 19.62
CA PHE A 56 8.28 2.56 18.19
C PHE A 56 9.73 2.31 17.77
N ASP A 57 10.16 1.05 17.91
CA ASP A 57 11.53 0.64 17.63
C ASP A 57 11.67 0.16 16.19
N LEU A 58 12.33 0.97 15.36
CA LEU A 58 12.68 0.58 14.00
C LEU A 58 13.73 -0.53 13.96
N SER A 59 14.40 -0.91 15.05
CA SER A 59 15.30 -2.08 15.09
C SER A 59 14.51 -3.40 15.06
N ASP A 60 13.27 -3.41 15.58
CA ASP A 60 12.42 -4.59 15.66
C ASP A 60 11.77 -4.90 14.31
N ILE A 61 12.03 -6.11 13.80
CA ILE A 61 11.45 -6.58 12.55
C ILE A 61 9.92 -6.75 12.64
N TRP A 62 9.39 -7.09 13.82
CA TRP A 62 7.95 -7.24 14.02
C TRP A 62 7.24 -5.89 13.94
N PHE A 63 7.85 -4.85 14.49
CA PHE A 63 7.40 -3.48 14.35
C PHE A 63 7.37 -3.04 12.88
N ARG A 64 8.46 -3.28 12.12
CA ARG A 64 8.52 -2.96 10.67
C ARG A 64 7.45 -3.70 9.86
N ILE A 65 7.16 -4.96 10.18
CA ILE A 65 6.09 -5.73 9.53
C ILE A 65 4.73 -5.13 9.86
N ALA A 66 4.48 -4.83 11.13
CA ALA A 66 3.23 -4.22 11.58
C ALA A 66 3.00 -2.84 10.94
N MET A 67 4.08 -2.10 10.64
CA MET A 67 4.00 -0.83 9.89
C MET A 67 3.50 -0.97 8.45
N GLN A 68 3.60 -2.16 7.84
CA GLN A 68 3.13 -2.36 6.47
C GLN A 68 1.62 -2.52 6.36
N ALA A 69 0.97 -3.03 7.40
CA ALA A 69 -0.46 -3.25 7.43
C ALA A 69 -1.20 -1.99 7.89
N ASP A 70 -1.30 -1.01 6.99
CA ASP A 70 -1.98 0.27 7.20
C ASP A 70 -3.39 0.28 6.59
N ILE A 71 -4.33 0.96 7.24
CA ILE A 71 -5.73 1.04 6.79
C ILE A 71 -5.83 1.61 5.37
N PHE A 72 -5.08 2.68 5.05
CA PHE A 72 -5.11 3.29 3.72
C PHE A 72 -4.44 2.40 2.67
N LYS A 73 -3.42 1.63 3.07
CA LYS A 73 -2.77 0.63 2.20
C LYS A 73 -3.76 -0.49 1.83
N ILE A 74 -4.47 -1.03 2.82
CA ILE A 74 -5.51 -2.06 2.61
C ILE A 74 -6.64 -1.52 1.72
N TRP A 75 -7.08 -0.28 1.95
CA TRP A 75 -8.10 0.35 1.11
C TRP A 75 -7.67 0.44 -0.35
N LYS A 76 -6.45 0.93 -0.64
CA LYS A 76 -5.90 0.96 -2.00
C LYS A 76 -5.81 -0.44 -2.62
N TRP A 77 -5.43 -1.45 -1.83
CA TRP A 77 -5.35 -2.82 -2.31
C TRP A 77 -6.72 -3.37 -2.76
N ILE A 78 -7.78 -3.11 -1.99
CA ILE A 78 -9.16 -3.47 -2.35
C ILE A 78 -9.58 -2.77 -3.65
N LEU A 79 -9.30 -1.47 -3.80
CA LEU A 79 -9.63 -0.74 -5.03
C LEU A 79 -8.90 -1.31 -6.25
N TRP A 80 -7.64 -1.73 -6.10
CA TRP A 80 -6.90 -2.39 -7.18
C TRP A 80 -7.50 -3.74 -7.56
N ILE A 81 -7.99 -4.53 -6.60
CA ILE A 81 -8.69 -5.79 -6.87
C ILE A 81 -9.96 -5.52 -7.68
N ILE A 82 -10.75 -4.52 -7.29
CA ILE A 82 -11.96 -4.10 -8.02
C ILE A 82 -11.60 -3.63 -9.42
N ALA A 83 -10.58 -2.78 -9.56
CA ALA A 83 -10.10 -2.28 -10.85
C ALA A 83 -9.73 -3.42 -11.81
N PHE A 84 -8.97 -4.41 -11.34
CA PHE A 84 -8.57 -5.55 -12.19
C PHE A 84 -9.74 -6.45 -12.54
N LYS A 85 -10.73 -6.60 -11.64
CA LYS A 85 -11.96 -7.31 -11.96
C LYS A 85 -12.79 -6.58 -13.03
N VAL A 86 -12.86 -5.25 -12.99
CA VAL A 86 -13.66 -4.47 -13.96
C VAL A 86 -12.95 -4.34 -15.30
N ILE A 87 -11.67 -3.94 -15.30
CA ILE A 87 -10.91 -3.63 -16.52
C ILE A 87 -10.54 -4.91 -17.28
N TYR A 88 -10.03 -5.92 -16.56
CA TYR A 88 -9.50 -7.13 -17.17
C TYR A 88 -10.43 -8.33 -17.06
N LYS A 89 -11.61 -8.18 -16.42
CA LYS A 89 -12.56 -9.27 -16.16
C LYS A 89 -11.93 -10.47 -15.45
N TYR A 90 -10.89 -10.25 -14.65
CA TYR A 90 -10.26 -11.31 -13.88
C TYR A 90 -11.19 -11.79 -12.75
N SER A 91 -11.10 -13.09 -12.43
CA SER A 91 -11.71 -13.62 -11.21
C SER A 91 -11.13 -12.93 -9.97
N SER A 92 -11.93 -12.77 -8.91
CA SER A 92 -11.47 -12.15 -7.64
C SER A 92 -10.20 -12.79 -7.10
N LYS A 93 -10.07 -14.13 -7.21
CA LYS A 93 -8.86 -14.87 -6.80
C LYS A 93 -7.62 -14.42 -7.58
N LYS A 94 -7.70 -14.38 -8.91
CA LYS A 94 -6.58 -13.92 -9.76
C LYS A 94 -6.21 -12.47 -9.48
N ALA A 95 -7.20 -11.58 -9.36
CA ALA A 95 -6.95 -10.18 -9.06
C ALA A 95 -6.27 -10.00 -7.69
N PHE A 96 -6.73 -10.73 -6.67
CA PHE A 96 -6.14 -10.75 -5.34
C PHE A 96 -4.69 -11.25 -5.33
N VAL A 97 -4.41 -12.37 -6.03
CA VAL A 97 -3.05 -12.91 -6.12
C VAL A 97 -2.12 -11.93 -6.83
N LEU A 98 -2.54 -11.37 -7.97
CA LEU A 98 -1.70 -10.48 -8.76
C LEU A 98 -1.35 -9.19 -7.99
N THR A 99 -2.36 -8.55 -7.40
CA THR A 99 -2.13 -7.34 -6.60
C THR A 99 -1.41 -7.65 -5.30
N GLY A 100 -1.73 -8.79 -4.67
CA GLY A 100 -1.10 -9.25 -3.43
C GLY A 100 0.40 -9.49 -3.58
N ILE A 101 0.85 -10.08 -4.69
CA ILE A 101 2.29 -10.28 -4.96
C ILE A 101 3.00 -8.92 -5.07
N ILE A 102 2.44 -7.96 -5.81
CA ILE A 102 3.02 -6.63 -5.97
C ILE A 102 3.10 -5.91 -4.62
N TRP A 103 2.04 -5.98 -3.83
CA TRP A 103 1.99 -5.40 -2.48
C TRP A 103 2.99 -6.07 -1.53
N PHE A 104 3.11 -7.39 -1.59
CA PHE A 104 4.05 -8.15 -0.78
C PHE A 104 5.50 -7.80 -1.12
N LEU A 105 5.86 -7.74 -2.40
CA LEU A 105 7.19 -7.30 -2.83
C LEU A 105 7.49 -5.87 -2.37
N GLY A 106 6.52 -4.96 -2.52
CA GLY A 106 6.63 -3.60 -2.01
C GLY A 106 6.84 -3.55 -0.50
N ALA A 107 6.12 -4.38 0.26
CA ALA A 107 6.28 -4.47 1.71
C ALA A 107 7.67 -4.98 2.11
N VAL A 108 8.17 -6.04 1.46
CA VAL A 108 9.53 -6.57 1.69
C VAL A 108 10.59 -5.51 1.45
N ILE A 109 10.51 -4.79 0.31
CA ILE A 109 11.43 -3.70 -0.01
C ILE A 109 11.40 -2.63 1.08
N ASN A 110 10.20 -2.20 1.51
CA ASN A 110 10.08 -1.19 2.56
C ASN A 110 10.64 -1.66 3.91
N ILE A 111 10.45 -2.93 4.29
CA ILE A 111 11.02 -3.49 5.54
C ILE A 111 12.55 -3.46 5.49
N ILE A 112 13.13 -3.86 4.35
CA ILE A 112 14.58 -3.84 4.15
C ILE A 112 15.11 -2.40 4.23
N LEU A 113 14.48 -1.46 3.51
CA LEU A 113 14.88 -0.05 3.53
C LEU A 113 14.79 0.57 4.93
N GLN A 114 13.73 0.25 5.68
CA GLN A 114 13.60 0.71 7.06
C GLN A 114 14.72 0.18 7.96
N GLY A 115 15.24 -1.02 7.69
CA GLY A 115 16.38 -1.58 8.41
C GLY A 115 17.72 -0.93 8.16
N PHE A 116 17.88 -0.20 7.05
CA PHE A 116 19.06 0.60 6.76
C PHE A 116 18.90 2.06 7.22
N SER A 117 17.75 2.42 7.80
CA SER A 117 17.50 3.78 8.28
C SER A 117 18.42 4.09 9.46
N PRO A 118 19.01 5.30 9.55
CA PRO A 118 19.80 5.71 10.72
C PRO A 118 18.97 5.86 12.02
N LEU A 119 17.66 5.64 11.94
CA LEU A 119 16.73 5.60 13.06
C LEU A 119 16.44 4.15 13.54
N ALA A 120 17.02 3.14 12.88
CA ALA A 120 16.85 1.71 13.17
C ALA A 120 18.01 1.12 13.98
#